data_AF-A0A7J9C2B0-F1
#
_entry.id   AF-A0A7J9C2B0-F1
#
_cell.length_a   1.000
_cell.length_b   1.000
_cell.length_c   1.000
_cell.angle_alpha   90.00
_cell.angle_beta   90.00
_cell.angle_gamma   90.00
#
_symmetry.space_group_name_H-M   'P 1'
#
loop_
_entity.id
_entity.type
_entity.pdbx_description
1 polymer ?
#
loop_
_entity_poly.entity_id
_entity_poly.type
_entity_poly.pdbx_seq_one_letter_code
_entity_poly.pdbx_strand_id
1 'polypeptide(L)' 'MFRNFKGDILASKTMIHENIPSVFVAEAIACMQAVIVGRDLGIMHAEIEGDSLTVIKKAQNTGGTN' A
#
# COMPACT_ATOMS: atom_id res chain seq x y z
N MET A 1 -6.95 2.48 2.23
CA MET A 1 -8.09 3.36 1.88
C MET A 1 -7.54 4.62 1.24
N PHE A 2 -8.05 5.00 0.08
CA PHE A 2 -7.68 6.23 -0.61
C PHE A 2 -8.61 7.36 -0.20
N ARG A 3 -8.03 8.49 0.21
CA ARG A 3 -8.75 9.71 0.53
C ARG A 3 -8.22 10.86 -0.30
N ASN A 4 -9.07 11.82 -0.65
CA ASN A 4 -8.61 13.10 -1.20
C ASN A 4 -8.11 14.03 -0.07
N PHE A 5 -7.60 15.21 -0.43
CA PHE A 5 -7.10 16.21 0.52
C PHE A 5 -8.19 16.79 1.46
N LYS A 6 -9.48 16.62 1.12
CA LYS A 6 -10.61 17.00 1.98
C LYS A 6 -10.98 15.90 2.97
N GLY A 7 -10.36 14.73 2.86
CA GLY A 7 -10.67 13.54 3.66
C GLY A 7 -11.77 12.66 3.06
N ASP A 8 -12.34 13.00 1.90
CA ASP A 8 -13.37 12.19 1.26
C ASP A 8 -12.78 10.87 0.77
N ILE A 9 -13.50 9.77 1.02
CA ILE A 9 -13.09 8.43 0.61
C ILE A 9 -13.28 8.29 -0.89
N LEU A 10 -12.19 8.09 -1.62
CA LEU A 10 -12.20 7.82 -3.06
C LEU A 10 -12.36 6.33 -3.34
N ALA A 11 -11.69 5.49 -2.55
CA ALA A 11 -11.78 4.04 -2.66
C ALA A 11 -11.35 3.35 -1.36
N SER A 12 -11.93 2.18 -1.10
CA SER A 12 -11.45 1.26 -0.06
C SER A 12 -11.42 -0.15 -0.62
N LYS A 13 -10.34 -0.88 -0.36
CA LYS A 13 -10.18 -2.28 -0.76
C LYS A 13 -9.68 -3.05 0.46
N THR A 14 -10.34 -4.15 0.73
CA THR A 14 -9.95 -5.13 1.73
C THR A 14 -9.94 -6.50 1.07
N MET A 15 -8.91 -7.30 1.35
CA MET A 15 -8.78 -8.64 0.80
C MET A 15 -8.37 -9.59 1.91
N ILE A 16 -9.15 -10.65 2.08
CA ILE A 16 -8.86 -11.71 3.05
C ILE A 16 -7.83 -12.64 2.39
N HIS A 17 -6.71 -12.85 3.08
CA HIS A 17 -5.71 -13.82 2.68
C HIS A 17 -5.59 -14.88 3.77
N GLU A 18 -5.70 -16.14 3.38
CA GLU A 18 -5.46 -17.27 4.27
C GLU A 18 -3.98 -17.67 4.24
N ASN A 19 -3.51 -18.25 5.34
CA ASN A 19 -2.14 -18.79 5.46
C ASN A 19 -1.01 -17.77 5.21
N ILE A 20 -1.20 -16.52 5.63
CA ILE A 20 -0.13 -15.51 5.57
C ILE A 20 0.91 -15.81 6.66
N PRO A 21 2.19 -16.03 6.30
CA PRO A 21 3.20 -16.54 7.22
C PRO A 21 3.66 -15.51 8.27
N SER A 22 3.30 -14.23 8.11
CA SER A 22 3.65 -13.18 9.06
C SER A 22 2.83 -11.90 8.82
N VAL A 23 2.60 -11.12 9.89
CA VAL A 23 2.03 -9.76 9.81
C VAL A 23 2.81 -8.84 8.88
N PHE A 24 4.14 -9.00 8.77
CA PHE A 24 4.96 -8.23 7.83
C PHE A 24 4.61 -8.52 6.36
N VAL A 25 4.28 -9.78 6.06
CA VAL A 25 3.85 -10.20 4.72
C VAL A 25 2.44 -9.70 4.43
N ALA A 26 1.56 -9.73 5.43
CA ALA A 26 0.20 -9.18 5.31
C ALA A 26 0.25 -7.69 4.94
N GLU A 27 1.09 -6.91 5.61
CA GLU A 27 1.22 -5.48 5.35
C GLU A 27 1.88 -5.21 3.99
N ALA A 28 2.92 -5.97 3.62
CA ALA A 28 3.53 -5.86 2.28
C ALA A 28 2.51 -6.11 1.15
N ILE A 29 1.63 -7.10 1.34
CA ILE A 29 0.53 -7.37 0.40
C ILE A 29 -0.48 -6.21 0.41
N ALA A 30 -0.84 -5.66 1.58
CA ALA A 30 -1.73 -4.51 1.68
C ALA A 30 -1.17 -3.29 0.95
N CYS A 31 0.11 -2.96 1.13
CA CYS A 31 0.79 -1.88 0.41
C CYS A 31 0.80 -2.12 -1.11
N MET A 32 1.09 -3.36 -1.55
CA MET A 32 1.05 -3.73 -2.98
C MET A 32 -0.37 -3.53 -3.56
N GLN A 33 -1.39 -3.96 -2.83
CA GLN A 33 -2.79 -3.75 -3.23
C GLN A 33 -3.16 -2.28 -3.30
N ALA A 34 -2.63 -1.45 -2.39
CA ALA A 34 -2.81 0.00 -2.46
C ALA A 34 -2.21 0.56 -3.76
N VAL A 35 -0.97 0.20 -4.12
CA VAL A 35 -0.36 0.64 -5.39
C VAL A 35 -1.19 0.25 -6.61
N ILE A 36 -1.67 -1.01 -6.66
CA ILE A 36 -2.52 -1.50 -7.75
C ILE A 36 -3.80 -0.67 -7.85
N VAL A 37 -4.50 -0.46 -6.74
CA VAL A 37 -5.73 0.35 -6.71
C VAL A 37 -5.45 1.79 -7.13
N GLY A 38 -4.37 2.40 -6.64
CA GLY A 38 -3.99 3.76 -7.04
C GLY A 38 -3.73 3.87 -8.54
N ARG A 39 -3.03 2.89 -9.12
CA ARG A 39 -2.80 2.79 -10.56
C ARG A 39 -4.10 2.64 -11.34
N ASP A 40 -4.98 1.73 -10.91
CA ASP A 40 -6.26 1.46 -11.57
C ASP A 40 -7.20 2.67 -11.52
N LEU A 41 -7.09 3.49 -10.47
CA LEU A 41 -7.81 4.77 -10.31
C LEU A 41 -7.17 5.93 -11.09
N GLY A 42 -6.03 5.71 -11.77
CA GLY A 42 -5.31 6.77 -12.48
C GLY A 42 -4.66 7.81 -11.57
N ILE A 43 -4.41 7.46 -10.30
CA ILE A 43 -3.78 8.38 -9.33
C ILE A 43 -2.29 8.49 -9.65
N MET A 44 -1.84 9.69 -10.05
CA MET A 44 -0.43 9.95 -10.35
C MET A 44 0.45 10.07 -9.11
N HIS A 45 -0.11 10.60 -8.01
CA HIS A 45 0.60 10.80 -6.75
C HIS A 45 -0.28 10.34 -5.59
N ALA A 46 0.23 9.38 -4.81
CA ALA A 46 -0.41 8.87 -3.62
C ALA A 46 0.62 8.70 -2.51
N GLU A 47 0.24 9.04 -1.29
CA GLU A 47 0.98 8.68 -0.08
C GLU A 47 0.34 7.42 0.50
N ILE A 48 1.15 6.37 0.67
CA ILE A 48 0.70 5.10 1.25
C ILE A 48 1.26 5.03 2.66
N GLU A 49 0.37 5.16 3.63
CA GLU A 49 0.65 4.98 5.05
C GLU A 49 0.45 3.51 5.42
N GLY A 50 1.35 2.96 6.23
CA GLY A 50 1.26 1.61 6.78
C GLY A 50 1.83 1.56 8.19
N ASP A 51 1.55 0.49 8.93
CA ASP A 51 1.99 0.35 10.32
C ASP A 51 3.37 -0.32 10.45
N SER A 52 3.82 -1.01 9.39
CA SER A 52 5.06 -1.77 9.39
C SER A 52 6.26 -0.98 8.87
N LEU A 53 7.04 -0.42 9.79
CA LEU A 53 8.28 0.31 9.46
C LEU A 53 9.25 -0.52 8.61
N THR A 54 9.32 -1.84 8.82
CA THR A 54 10.17 -2.75 8.03
C THR A 54 9.74 -2.79 6.57
N VAL A 55 8.44 -2.85 6.31
CA VAL A 55 7.87 -2.86 4.95
C VAL A 55 8.09 -1.51 4.29
N ILE A 56 7.83 -0.41 5.01
CA ILE A 56 8.04 0.97 4.52
C ILE A 56 9.49 1.17 4.10
N LYS A 57 10.44 0.85 4.99
CA LYS A 57 11.88 0.99 4.71
C LYS A 57 12.29 0.17 3.49
N LYS A 58 11.82 -1.07 3.38
CA LYS A 58 12.15 -1.93 2.24
C LYS A 58 11.58 -1.39 0.93
N ALA A 59 10.34 -0.92 0.93
CA ALA A 59 9.69 -0.35 -0.26
C ALA A 59 10.42 0.91 -0.76
N GLN A 60 10.83 1.79 0.16
CA GLN A 60 11.60 3.00 -0.15
C GLN A 60 13.02 2.71 -0.68
N ASN A 61 13.62 1.60 -0.24
CA ASN A 61 14.97 1.21 -0.66
C ASN A 61 15.03 0.59 -2.07
N THR A 62 13.89 0.36 -2.72
CA THR A 62 13.83 -0.26 -4.06
C THR A 62 14.18 0.70 -5.20
N GLY A 63 14.55 1.96 -4.90
CA GLY A 63 15.14 2.92 -5.84
C GLY A 63 16.66 2.77 -6.05
N GLY A 64 17.28 1.71 -5.51
CA GLY A 64 18.68 1.38 -5.76
C GLY A 64 18.89 0.80 -7.16
N THR A 65 18.94 1.66 -8.17
CA THR A 65 19.66 1.37 -9.41
C THR A 65 21.16 1.26 -9.09
N ASN A 66 21.74 0.07 -9.28
CA ASN A 66 23.14 -0.04 -9.66
C ASN A 66 23.27 0.29 -11.15
#